data_AF-A0A3P1VUR6-F1
#
_entry.id   AF-A0A3P1VUR6-F1
#
_cell.length_a   1.000
_cell.length_b   1.000
_cell.length_c   1.000
_cell.angle_alpha   90.00
_cell.angle_beta   90.00
_cell.angle_gamma   90.00
#
_symmetry.space_group_name_H-M   'P 1'
#
loop_
_entity.id
_entity.type
_entity.pdbx_description
1 polymer ?
#
loop_
_entity_poly.entity_id
_entity_poly.type
_entity_poly.pdbx_seq_one_letter_code
_entity_poly.pdbx_strand_id
1 'polypeptide(L)'
;MDYLKIYSYNGIYLGQHISEFYSTLVPENIFFQGMSISYVFQKDNKLCLKRKNNAICDENTIAFLDIDIGCMQVVRIYILKENKEYKFLDSIKIGTLIDKNLKNILELELEDYEGWDLPEYYSKKYKELYLSFDTNFNNGIETIREISFSLNTINRLEYYKKIKIKNILDCKKIEDIYDYYYDGSVVCKEFKIDLKDKRISFMINEYKFTFNLLTGEIKKIFDTKKMLEIKRS
;
A
#
# COMPACT_ATOMS: atom_id res chain seq x y z
N MET A 1 7.44 -17.06 -6.05
CA MET A 1 7.11 -15.61 -6.07
C MET A 1 7.74 -14.87 -7.24
N ASP A 2 8.61 -15.48 -8.06
CA ASP A 2 9.26 -14.77 -9.18
C ASP A 2 8.31 -14.19 -10.23
N TYR A 3 7.11 -14.77 -10.39
CA TYR A 3 6.12 -14.24 -11.33
C TYR A 3 5.63 -12.83 -10.95
N LEU A 4 5.67 -12.45 -9.67
CA LEU A 4 5.22 -11.14 -9.24
C LEU A 4 6.15 -10.00 -9.68
N LYS A 5 7.38 -10.31 -10.13
CA LYS A 5 8.34 -9.33 -10.63
C LYS A 5 7.84 -8.60 -11.89
N ILE A 6 6.91 -9.19 -12.64
CA ILE A 6 6.28 -8.53 -13.79
C ILE A 6 5.44 -7.32 -13.35
N TYR A 7 4.93 -7.33 -12.12
CA TYR A 7 4.16 -6.24 -11.52
C TYR A 7 5.12 -5.35 -10.73
N SER A 8 5.86 -4.51 -11.43
CA SER A 8 6.87 -3.66 -10.82
C SER A 8 6.81 -2.21 -11.27
N TYR A 9 7.24 -1.33 -10.39
CA TYR A 9 7.42 0.07 -10.67
C TYR A 9 8.73 0.56 -10.05
N ASN A 10 9.56 1.22 -10.85
CA ASN A 10 10.87 1.73 -10.42
C ASN A 10 11.76 0.68 -9.72
N GLY A 11 11.73 -0.56 -10.21
CA GLY A 11 12.51 -1.68 -9.65
C GLY A 11 11.94 -2.33 -8.39
N ILE A 12 10.80 -1.83 -7.87
CA ILE A 12 10.08 -2.42 -6.73
C ILE A 12 8.91 -3.24 -7.25
N TYR A 13 8.76 -4.48 -6.80
CA TYR A 13 7.72 -5.39 -7.29
C TYR A 13 6.68 -5.75 -6.23
N LEU A 14 5.49 -6.15 -6.69
CA LEU A 14 4.39 -6.59 -5.83
C LEU A 14 4.82 -7.80 -4.97
N GLY A 15 4.56 -7.74 -3.66
CA GLY A 15 4.96 -8.75 -2.68
C GLY A 15 6.41 -8.64 -2.19
N GLN A 16 7.21 -7.71 -2.72
CA GLN A 16 8.59 -7.49 -2.25
C GLN A 16 8.60 -6.99 -0.81
N HIS A 17 9.52 -7.50 0.02
CA HIS A 17 9.64 -7.06 1.41
C HIS A 17 10.40 -5.74 1.47
N ILE A 18 9.97 -4.81 2.33
CA ILE A 18 10.59 -3.49 2.48
C ILE A 18 12.10 -3.58 2.80
N SER A 19 12.58 -4.67 3.40
CA SER A 19 13.98 -4.83 3.79
C SER A 19 14.92 -4.92 2.59
N GLU A 20 14.37 -5.25 1.42
CA GLU A 20 15.11 -5.38 0.16
C GLU A 20 15.31 -4.03 -0.54
N PHE A 21 14.43 -3.05 -0.29
CA PHE A 21 14.46 -1.76 -0.99
C PHE A 21 14.38 -0.53 -0.07
N TYR A 22 14.32 -0.67 1.25
CA TYR A 22 14.18 0.47 2.18
C TYR A 22 15.27 1.53 1.99
N SER A 23 16.48 1.13 1.59
CA SER A 23 17.62 2.04 1.38
C SER A 23 17.42 2.97 0.18
N THR A 24 16.46 2.67 -0.70
CA THR A 24 16.10 3.53 -1.83
C THR A 24 14.94 4.47 -1.51
N LEU A 25 14.33 4.34 -0.33
CA LEU A 25 13.19 5.16 0.07
C LEU A 25 13.63 6.50 0.63
N VAL A 26 12.94 7.56 0.20
CA VAL A 26 13.08 8.92 0.72
C VAL A 26 12.04 9.15 1.83
N PRO A 27 12.42 9.50 3.08
CA PRO A 27 11.50 9.66 4.20
C PRO A 27 10.32 10.60 3.92
N GLU A 28 10.56 11.70 3.20
CA GLU A 28 9.58 12.74 2.91
C GLU A 28 8.44 12.26 2.00
N ASN A 29 8.67 11.17 1.26
CA ASN A 29 7.70 10.55 0.37
C ASN A 29 6.90 9.43 1.07
N ILE A 30 7.22 9.12 2.32
CA ILE A 30 6.51 8.10 3.10
C ILE A 30 5.41 8.76 3.91
N PHE A 31 4.22 8.19 3.83
CA PHE A 31 3.11 8.53 4.69
C PHE A 31 2.37 7.28 5.15
N PHE A 32 1.36 7.50 5.96
CA PHE A 32 0.60 6.45 6.59
C PHE A 32 -0.89 6.66 6.36
N GLN A 33 -1.57 5.57 6.03
CA GLN A 33 -3.02 5.53 5.85
C GLN A 33 -3.55 4.20 6.39
N GLY A 34 -4.40 4.25 7.42
CA GLY A 34 -5.00 3.03 7.99
C GLY A 34 -3.96 2.08 8.57
N MET A 35 -3.69 0.94 7.92
CA MET A 35 -2.66 -0.03 8.32
C MET A 35 -1.61 -0.26 7.23
N SER A 36 -1.48 0.70 6.31
CA SER A 36 -0.44 0.70 5.27
C SER A 36 0.55 1.85 5.46
N ILE A 37 1.79 1.55 5.12
CA ILE A 37 2.83 2.54 4.81
C ILE A 37 2.73 2.79 3.31
N SER A 38 2.46 4.03 2.93
CA SER A 38 2.37 4.39 1.52
C SER A 38 3.60 5.21 1.13
N TYR A 39 4.17 4.92 -0.04
CA TYR A 39 5.30 5.65 -0.60
C TYR A 39 4.93 6.28 -1.94
N VAL A 40 5.07 7.61 -2.02
CA VAL A 40 4.69 8.42 -3.18
C VAL A 40 5.86 8.58 -4.14
N PHE A 41 5.59 8.43 -5.44
CA PHE A 41 6.44 8.89 -6.52
C PHE A 41 5.85 10.16 -7.13
N GLN A 42 6.67 11.21 -7.25
CA GLN A 42 6.26 12.52 -7.78
C GLN A 42 7.04 12.87 -9.04
N LYS A 43 6.43 13.69 -9.91
CA LYS A 43 7.01 14.12 -11.20
C LYS A 43 8.12 15.17 -11.05
N ASP A 44 7.93 16.13 -10.15
CA ASP A 44 8.85 17.23 -9.89
C ASP A 44 9.22 17.19 -8.40
N ASN A 45 10.49 17.42 -8.04
CA ASN A 45 11.02 17.39 -6.66
C ASN A 45 10.40 18.44 -5.69
N LYS A 46 9.20 18.93 -5.97
CA LYS A 46 8.41 19.81 -5.12
C LYS A 46 7.33 18.99 -4.43
N LEU A 47 7.54 18.75 -3.14
CA LEU A 47 6.54 18.16 -2.26
C LEU A 47 5.39 19.17 -2.08
N CYS A 48 4.27 18.99 -2.77
CA CYS A 48 3.07 19.85 -2.68
C CYS A 48 1.87 19.10 -2.08
N LEU A 49 2.08 18.36 -0.99
CA LEU A 49 1.02 17.59 -0.36
C LEU A 49 0.04 18.49 0.42
N LYS A 50 -1.15 18.74 -0.14
CA LYS A 50 -2.30 19.25 0.61
C LYS A 50 -3.17 18.07 1.05
N ARG A 51 -3.28 17.84 2.37
CA ARG A 51 -4.30 16.97 2.94
C ARG A 51 -5.68 17.53 2.62
N LYS A 52 -6.44 16.84 1.77
CA LYS A 52 -7.90 16.98 1.72
C LYS A 52 -8.50 15.58 1.64
N ASN A 53 -9.33 15.22 2.61
CA ASN A 53 -10.17 14.02 2.62
C ASN A 53 -9.42 12.68 2.42
N ASN A 54 -8.41 12.37 3.24
CA ASN A 54 -7.80 11.03 3.33
C ASN A 54 -7.17 10.45 2.04
N ALA A 55 -7.01 11.21 0.96
CA ALA A 55 -6.26 10.79 -0.22
C ALA A 55 -4.98 11.62 -0.37
N ILE A 56 -3.85 10.93 -0.53
CA ILE A 56 -2.58 11.55 -0.92
C ILE A 56 -2.40 11.26 -2.40
N CYS A 57 -3.00 12.12 -3.20
CA CYS A 57 -2.72 12.28 -4.62
C CYS A 57 -2.94 13.76 -4.91
N ASP A 58 -1.88 14.57 -4.75
CA ASP A 58 -1.89 15.87 -5.42
C ASP A 58 -1.70 15.66 -6.93
N GLU A 59 -1.88 16.71 -7.72
CA GLU A 59 -1.73 16.68 -9.18
C GLU A 59 -0.33 16.25 -9.67
N ASN A 60 0.64 16.13 -8.77
CA ASN A 60 2.03 15.78 -9.09
C ASN A 60 2.39 14.33 -8.78
N THR A 61 1.47 13.59 -8.15
CA THR A 61 1.66 12.17 -7.84
C THR A 61 1.55 11.36 -9.12
N ILE A 62 2.58 10.59 -9.46
CA ILE A 62 2.63 9.76 -10.68
C ILE A 62 2.44 8.28 -10.39
N ALA A 63 2.77 7.86 -9.18
CA ALA A 63 2.54 6.51 -8.68
C ALA A 63 2.62 6.52 -7.16
N PHE A 64 2.06 5.50 -6.52
CA PHE A 64 2.35 5.18 -5.13
C PHE A 64 2.30 3.69 -4.90
N LEU A 65 3.01 3.23 -3.87
CA LEU A 65 2.95 1.84 -3.42
C LEU A 65 2.40 1.81 -1.99
N ASP A 66 1.66 0.76 -1.68
CA ASP A 66 1.23 0.45 -0.32
C ASP A 66 2.00 -0.76 0.18
N ILE A 67 2.64 -0.60 1.33
CA ILE A 67 3.29 -1.65 2.09
C ILE A 67 2.39 -1.94 3.28
N ASP A 68 2.01 -3.20 3.42
CA ASP A 68 1.20 -3.60 4.55
C ASP A 68 2.05 -3.73 5.81
N ILE A 69 1.63 -3.09 6.89
CA ILE A 69 2.39 -3.11 8.16
C ILE A 69 2.43 -4.50 8.79
N GLY A 70 1.39 -5.31 8.55
CA GLY A 70 1.29 -6.65 9.10
C GLY A 70 2.14 -7.69 8.39
N CYS A 71 2.73 -7.38 7.24
CA CYS A 71 3.73 -8.28 6.62
C CYS A 71 4.99 -7.57 6.12
N MET A 72 5.03 -6.24 6.20
CA MET A 72 6.09 -5.39 5.69
C MET A 72 6.40 -5.60 4.19
N GLN A 73 5.39 -6.02 3.42
CA GLN A 73 5.50 -6.28 1.98
C GLN A 73 4.64 -5.31 1.17
N VAL A 74 5.07 -5.04 -0.07
CA VAL A 74 4.29 -4.29 -1.05
C VAL A 74 3.05 -5.08 -1.40
N VAL A 75 1.87 -4.55 -1.07
CA VAL A 75 0.59 -5.20 -1.32
C VAL A 75 -0.19 -4.55 -2.43
N ARG A 76 0.13 -3.29 -2.76
CA ARG A 76 -0.44 -2.58 -3.90
C ARG A 76 0.57 -1.65 -4.54
N ILE A 77 0.43 -1.47 -5.84
CA ILE A 77 1.16 -0.48 -6.63
C ILE A 77 0.13 0.20 -7.51
N TYR A 78 0.08 1.53 -7.48
CA TYR A 78 -0.80 2.37 -8.27
C TYR A 78 0.03 3.22 -9.20
N ILE A 79 -0.24 3.16 -10.49
CA ILE A 79 0.38 4.03 -11.49
C ILE A 79 -0.69 4.90 -12.14
N LEU A 80 -0.58 6.20 -11.91
CA LEU A 80 -1.60 7.18 -12.24
C LEU A 80 -1.42 7.77 -13.64
N LYS A 81 -2.46 8.43 -14.15
CA LYS A 81 -2.49 9.02 -15.50
C LYS A 81 -1.37 10.03 -15.77
N GLU A 82 -0.83 10.63 -14.71
CA GLU A 82 0.27 11.59 -14.75
C GLU A 82 1.57 10.92 -15.23
N ASN A 83 1.68 9.59 -15.09
CA ASN A 83 2.79 8.78 -15.55
C ASN A 83 2.63 8.28 -16.99
N LYS A 84 2.71 9.20 -17.95
CA LYS A 84 2.47 8.91 -19.38
C LYS A 84 3.46 7.93 -20.01
N GLU A 85 4.65 7.80 -19.42
CA GLU A 85 5.71 6.94 -19.94
C GLU A 85 5.61 5.50 -19.44
N TYR A 86 4.83 5.25 -18.39
CA TYR A 86 4.73 3.92 -17.81
C TYR A 86 4.00 2.94 -18.75
N LYS A 87 4.56 1.73 -18.83
CA LYS A 87 4.05 0.61 -19.61
C LYS A 87 4.11 -0.64 -18.74
N PHE A 88 2.99 -1.32 -18.58
CA PHE A 88 2.96 -2.63 -17.90
C PHE A 88 3.50 -3.73 -18.81
N LEU A 89 3.06 -3.73 -20.07
CA LEU A 89 3.62 -4.50 -21.17
C LEU A 89 3.83 -3.54 -22.35
N ASP A 90 4.61 -3.92 -23.36
CA ASP A 90 4.89 -3.04 -24.52
C ASP A 90 3.63 -2.45 -25.17
N SER A 91 2.51 -3.17 -25.11
CA SER A 91 1.21 -2.79 -25.65
C SER A 91 0.23 -2.17 -24.65
N ILE A 92 0.54 -2.13 -23.35
CA ILE A 92 -0.40 -1.71 -22.29
C ILE A 92 0.21 -0.55 -21.51
N LYS A 93 -0.33 0.64 -21.78
CA LYS A 93 0.13 1.89 -21.17
C LYS A 93 -1.05 2.80 -20.81
N ILE A 94 -0.77 3.80 -19.98
CA ILE A 94 -1.71 4.90 -19.73
C ILE A 94 -2.16 5.53 -21.06
N GLY A 95 -3.46 5.80 -21.16
CA GLY A 95 -4.12 6.35 -22.34
C GLY A 95 -4.44 5.35 -23.46
N THR A 96 -4.14 4.07 -23.29
CA THR A 96 -4.52 3.04 -24.27
C THR A 96 -6.04 2.89 -24.31
N LEU A 97 -6.61 2.74 -25.51
CA LEU A 97 -8.04 2.47 -25.70
C LEU A 97 -8.40 1.08 -25.17
N ILE A 98 -9.51 0.99 -24.41
CA ILE A 98 -10.05 -0.29 -23.93
C ILE A 98 -11.05 -0.82 -24.96
N ASP A 99 -10.51 -1.31 -26.08
CA ASP A 99 -11.30 -1.90 -27.16
C ASP A 99 -11.55 -3.41 -26.94
N LYS A 100 -12.31 -4.02 -27.86
CA LYS A 100 -12.61 -5.46 -27.82
C LYS A 100 -11.34 -6.33 -27.87
N ASN A 101 -10.30 -5.88 -28.58
CA ASN A 101 -9.07 -6.64 -28.71
C ASN A 101 -8.29 -6.64 -27.40
N LEU A 102 -8.14 -5.48 -26.75
CA LEU A 102 -7.49 -5.39 -25.44
C LEU A 102 -8.25 -6.19 -24.38
N LYS A 103 -9.59 -6.08 -24.36
CA LYS A 103 -10.45 -6.87 -23.46
C LYS A 103 -10.21 -8.38 -23.64
N ASN A 104 -10.07 -8.86 -24.87
CA ASN A 104 -9.79 -10.27 -25.13
C ASN A 104 -8.35 -10.69 -24.75
N ILE A 105 -7.34 -9.87 -25.07
CA ILE A 105 -5.92 -10.18 -24.78
C ILE A 105 -5.66 -10.34 -23.28
N LEU A 106 -6.35 -9.51 -22.49
CA LEU A 106 -6.23 -9.47 -21.04
C LEU A 106 -7.33 -10.23 -20.30
N GLU A 107 -8.32 -10.74 -21.03
CA GLU A 107 -9.52 -11.36 -20.43
C GLU A 107 -10.13 -10.43 -19.37
N LEU A 108 -10.39 -9.17 -19.77
CA LEU A 108 -10.91 -8.15 -18.87
C LEU A 108 -12.38 -8.39 -18.56
N GLU A 109 -12.70 -8.29 -17.29
CA GLU A 109 -14.08 -8.23 -16.81
C GLU A 109 -14.26 -6.97 -15.98
N LEU A 110 -15.41 -6.33 -16.17
CA LEU A 110 -15.78 -5.19 -15.35
C LEU A 110 -16.12 -5.74 -13.96
N GLU A 111 -15.52 -5.17 -12.92
CA GLU A 111 -15.85 -5.57 -11.56
C GLU A 111 -17.29 -5.16 -11.25
N ASP A 112 -18.12 -6.13 -10.82
CA ASP A 112 -19.50 -5.88 -10.40
C ASP A 112 -19.47 -4.97 -9.18
N TYR A 113 -19.83 -3.70 -9.37
CA TYR A 113 -19.61 -2.67 -8.36
C TYR A 113 -20.93 -2.22 -7.70
N GLU A 114 -21.03 -2.42 -6.38
CA GLU A 114 -22.08 -1.87 -5.51
C GLU A 114 -21.47 -0.80 -4.57
N GLY A 115 -21.25 0.45 -5.02
CA GLY A 115 -20.67 1.49 -4.16
C GLY A 115 -20.47 2.88 -4.80
N TRP A 116 -19.52 3.68 -4.25
CA TRP A 116 -19.17 5.06 -4.66
C TRP A 116 -17.82 5.23 -5.39
N ASP A 117 -17.01 4.18 -5.48
CA ASP A 117 -15.73 4.16 -6.21
C ASP A 117 -15.97 4.07 -7.72
N LEU A 118 -14.94 4.41 -8.49
CA LEU A 118 -15.00 4.34 -9.95
C LEU A 118 -14.92 2.88 -10.40
N PRO A 119 -15.66 2.49 -11.45
CA PRO A 119 -15.59 1.13 -11.97
C PRO A 119 -14.20 0.81 -12.51
N GLU A 120 -13.78 -0.44 -12.33
CA GLU A 120 -12.46 -0.94 -12.76
C GLU A 120 -12.62 -2.24 -13.56
N TYR A 121 -11.70 -2.46 -14.50
CA TYR A 121 -11.55 -3.76 -15.14
C TYR A 121 -10.52 -4.58 -14.38
N TYR A 122 -10.85 -5.83 -14.04
CA TYR A 122 -9.90 -6.80 -13.54
C TYR A 122 -9.52 -7.78 -14.66
N SER A 123 -8.27 -8.25 -14.67
CA SER A 123 -7.79 -9.23 -15.65
C SER A 123 -7.87 -10.66 -15.10
N LYS A 124 -8.53 -11.56 -15.83
CA LYS A 124 -8.49 -13.00 -15.50
C LYS A 124 -7.14 -13.63 -15.80
N LYS A 125 -6.47 -13.15 -16.85
CA LYS A 125 -5.14 -13.61 -17.27
C LYS A 125 -4.04 -13.17 -16.31
N TYR A 126 -4.05 -11.91 -15.89
CA TYR A 126 -3.12 -11.32 -14.93
C TYR A 126 -3.87 -10.98 -13.64
N LYS A 127 -3.95 -11.94 -12.72
CA LYS A 127 -4.87 -11.88 -11.57
C LYS A 127 -4.64 -10.71 -10.62
N GLU A 128 -3.45 -10.11 -10.63
CA GLU A 128 -3.11 -8.96 -9.83
C GLU A 128 -3.36 -7.62 -10.55
N LEU A 129 -3.68 -7.63 -11.86
CA LEU A 129 -3.85 -6.42 -12.69
C LEU A 129 -5.28 -5.88 -12.63
N TYR A 130 -5.37 -4.58 -12.35
CA TYR A 130 -6.59 -3.78 -12.39
C TYR A 130 -6.35 -2.54 -13.26
N LEU A 131 -7.39 -2.14 -14.00
CA LEU A 131 -7.37 -0.99 -14.91
C LEU A 131 -8.57 -0.10 -14.63
N SER A 132 -8.33 1.10 -14.12
CA SER A 132 -9.35 2.16 -14.07
C SER A 132 -9.28 2.99 -15.34
N PHE A 133 -10.40 3.59 -15.75
CA PHE A 133 -10.53 4.24 -17.05
C PHE A 133 -11.28 5.57 -17.01
N ASP A 134 -11.03 6.40 -18.01
CA ASP A 134 -11.84 7.56 -18.34
C ASP A 134 -12.80 7.18 -19.47
N THR A 135 -14.08 7.52 -19.34
CA THR A 135 -15.09 7.34 -20.38
C THR A 135 -15.44 8.67 -21.02
N ASN A 136 -15.29 8.77 -22.34
CA ASN A 136 -15.83 9.89 -23.09
C ASN A 136 -17.35 9.72 -23.24
N PHE A 137 -18.13 10.52 -22.52
CA PHE A 137 -19.59 10.44 -22.51
C PHE A 137 -20.26 10.63 -23.88
N ASN A 138 -19.59 11.29 -24.84
CA ASN A 138 -20.19 11.55 -26.15
C ASN A 138 -20.16 10.34 -27.08
N ASN A 139 -19.19 9.43 -26.90
CA ASN A 139 -19.00 8.29 -27.81
C ASN A 139 -18.73 6.95 -27.10
N GLY A 140 -18.75 6.94 -25.76
CA GLY A 140 -18.53 5.75 -24.94
C GLY A 140 -17.10 5.20 -25.01
N ILE A 141 -16.14 5.94 -25.57
CA ILE A 141 -14.76 5.48 -25.68
C ILE A 141 -14.11 5.49 -24.31
N GLU A 142 -13.57 4.33 -23.91
CA GLU A 142 -12.84 4.13 -22.66
C GLU A 142 -11.33 4.14 -22.92
N THR A 143 -10.58 4.86 -22.10
CA THR A 143 -9.11 4.88 -22.13
C THR A 143 -8.55 4.61 -20.74
N ILE A 144 -7.46 3.83 -20.67
CA ILE A 144 -6.77 3.52 -19.41
C ILE A 144 -6.33 4.83 -18.74
N ARG A 145 -6.88 5.08 -17.56
CA ARG A 145 -6.54 6.22 -16.69
C ARG A 145 -5.48 5.80 -15.67
N GLU A 146 -5.57 4.57 -15.19
CA GLU A 146 -4.73 4.06 -14.12
C GLU A 146 -4.42 2.59 -14.38
N ILE A 147 -3.20 2.18 -14.03
CA ILE A 147 -2.81 0.78 -13.98
C ILE A 147 -2.44 0.48 -12.54
N SER A 148 -3.11 -0.49 -11.92
CA SER A 148 -2.80 -0.88 -10.56
C SER A 148 -2.57 -2.39 -10.45
N PHE A 149 -1.73 -2.74 -9.47
CA PHE A 149 -1.42 -4.12 -9.11
C PHE A 149 -1.79 -4.34 -7.66
N SER A 150 -2.55 -5.38 -7.36
CA SER A 150 -2.92 -5.68 -5.99
C SER A 150 -2.84 -7.18 -5.66
N LEU A 151 -2.32 -7.48 -4.47
CA LEU A 151 -2.41 -8.84 -3.94
C LEU A 151 -3.85 -9.12 -3.52
N ASN A 152 -4.43 -10.16 -4.11
CA ASN A 152 -5.80 -10.58 -3.87
C ASN A 152 -6.05 -10.85 -2.37
N THR A 153 -7.26 -10.58 -1.88
CA THR A 153 -7.68 -10.68 -0.47
C THR A 153 -7.54 -12.09 0.11
N ILE A 154 -7.62 -13.14 -0.72
CA ILE A 154 -7.38 -14.53 -0.29
C ILE A 154 -5.94 -14.71 0.20
N ASN A 155 -4.96 -14.13 -0.52
CA ASN A 155 -3.56 -14.16 -0.09
C ASN A 155 -3.41 -13.41 1.23
N ARG A 156 -4.03 -12.22 1.36
CA ARG A 156 -4.07 -11.43 2.61
C ARG A 156 -4.64 -12.23 3.79
N LEU A 157 -5.77 -12.91 3.64
CA LEU A 157 -6.38 -13.69 4.72
C LEU A 157 -5.52 -14.88 5.16
N GLU A 158 -4.79 -15.53 4.25
CA GLU A 158 -3.79 -16.54 4.63
C GLU A 158 -2.64 -15.94 5.44
N TYR A 159 -2.20 -14.72 5.12
CA TYR A 159 -1.16 -14.01 5.89
C TYR A 159 -1.59 -13.73 7.34
N TYR A 160 -2.84 -13.32 7.59
CA TYR A 160 -3.27 -12.86 8.92
C TYR A 160 -3.94 -13.92 9.81
N LYS A 161 -4.27 -15.10 9.30
CA LYS A 161 -5.12 -16.12 9.96
C LYS A 161 -4.66 -16.65 11.34
N LYS A 162 -3.59 -16.13 11.94
CA LYS A 162 -2.92 -16.76 13.11
C LYS A 162 -2.52 -15.84 14.25
N ILE A 163 -2.70 -14.54 14.15
CA ILE A 163 -2.33 -13.67 15.26
C ILE A 163 -3.48 -13.71 16.28
N LYS A 164 -3.13 -13.92 17.55
CA LYS A 164 -4.07 -13.99 18.68
C LYS A 164 -3.39 -13.49 19.94
N ILE A 165 -3.09 -12.20 20.00
CA ILE A 165 -2.62 -11.59 21.25
C ILE A 165 -3.82 -11.05 22.06
N LYS A 166 -3.90 -11.44 23.34
CA LYS A 166 -5.00 -11.04 24.25
C LYS A 166 -4.70 -9.79 25.07
N ASN A 167 -3.41 -9.46 25.23
CA ASN A 167 -2.96 -8.20 25.80
C ASN A 167 -1.96 -7.52 24.85
N ILE A 168 -2.16 -6.22 24.57
CA ILE A 168 -1.31 -5.44 23.66
C ILE A 168 0.14 -5.35 24.17
N LEU A 169 0.36 -5.46 25.48
CA LEU A 169 1.71 -5.50 26.07
C LEU A 169 2.46 -6.81 25.77
N ASP A 170 1.75 -7.86 25.35
CA ASP A 170 2.38 -9.13 24.95
C ASP A 170 2.92 -9.09 23.53
N CYS A 171 2.55 -8.08 22.73
CA CYS A 171 3.03 -7.83 21.36
C CYS A 171 4.54 -8.01 21.24
N LYS A 172 5.00 -8.90 20.36
CA LYS A 172 6.42 -9.19 20.06
C LYS A 172 6.82 -8.66 18.70
N LYS A 173 5.89 -8.62 17.76
CA LYS A 173 6.08 -8.17 16.40
C LYS A 173 5.07 -7.12 16.02
N ILE A 174 5.42 -6.33 15.01
CA ILE A 174 4.57 -5.29 14.45
C ILE A 174 3.26 -5.87 13.91
N GLU A 175 3.31 -7.10 13.39
CA GLU A 175 2.13 -7.85 12.96
C GLU A 175 1.10 -8.01 14.09
N ASP A 176 1.54 -8.09 15.35
CA ASP A 176 0.64 -8.33 16.47
C ASP A 176 -0.29 -7.13 16.74
N ILE A 177 0.08 -5.93 16.29
CA ILE A 177 -0.78 -4.73 16.38
C ILE A 177 -2.00 -4.85 15.45
N TYR A 178 -1.90 -5.65 14.39
CA TYR A 178 -2.92 -5.73 13.34
C TYR A 178 -4.25 -6.23 13.89
N ASP A 179 -4.26 -7.27 14.72
CA ASP A 179 -5.50 -7.79 15.36
C ASP A 179 -6.25 -6.73 16.15
N TYR A 180 -5.51 -6.00 16.99
CA TYR A 180 -6.05 -4.95 17.85
C TYR A 180 -6.62 -3.77 17.07
N TYR A 181 -6.04 -3.47 15.91
CA TYR A 181 -6.56 -2.40 15.07
C TYR A 181 -7.88 -2.81 14.42
N TYR A 182 -8.00 -4.05 13.95
CA TYR A 182 -9.20 -4.55 13.25
C TYR A 182 -10.35 -4.92 14.18
N ASP A 183 -10.08 -5.36 15.40
CA ASP A 183 -11.14 -5.63 16.40
C ASP A 183 -11.74 -4.33 16.99
N GLY A 184 -11.18 -3.16 16.64
CA GLY A 184 -11.61 -1.85 17.11
C GLY A 184 -11.21 -1.53 18.56
N SER A 185 -10.44 -2.39 19.21
CA SER A 185 -10.03 -2.23 20.61
C SER A 185 -8.96 -1.17 20.80
N VAL A 186 -8.28 -0.74 19.74
CA VAL A 186 -7.27 0.32 19.81
C VAL A 186 -7.44 1.40 18.75
N VAL A 187 -7.07 2.62 19.15
CA VAL A 187 -6.88 3.75 18.23
C VAL A 187 -5.40 4.08 18.18
N CYS A 188 -4.81 3.98 16.99
CA CYS A 188 -3.46 4.48 16.74
C CYS A 188 -3.49 6.01 16.70
N LYS A 189 -2.95 6.66 17.72
CA LYS A 189 -2.96 8.13 17.86
C LYS A 189 -1.79 8.79 17.13
N GLU A 190 -0.64 8.13 17.13
CA GLU A 190 0.55 8.59 16.40
C GLU A 190 1.26 7.41 15.75
N PHE A 191 1.78 7.66 14.55
CA PHE A 191 2.63 6.75 13.82
C PHE A 191 3.83 7.51 13.28
N LYS A 192 5.04 6.97 13.46
CA LYS A 192 6.30 7.60 13.02
C LYS A 192 7.24 6.53 12.46
N ILE A 193 7.84 6.83 11.32
CA ILE A 193 8.92 6.03 10.73
C ILE A 193 10.21 6.83 10.79
N ASP A 194 11.26 6.17 11.27
CA ASP A 194 12.63 6.66 11.22
C ASP A 194 13.44 5.68 10.36
N LEU A 195 13.65 6.04 9.09
CA LEU A 195 14.43 5.21 8.16
C LEU A 195 15.90 5.10 8.57
N LYS A 196 16.46 6.16 9.19
CA LYS A 196 17.87 6.21 9.60
C LYS A 196 18.15 5.19 10.70
N ASP A 197 17.29 5.16 11.72
CA ASP A 197 17.41 4.22 12.83
C ASP A 197 16.69 2.88 12.57
N LYS A 198 16.04 2.74 11.41
CA LYS A 198 15.22 1.59 11.02
C LYS A 198 14.20 1.28 12.11
N ARG A 199 13.44 2.31 12.49
CA ARG A 199 12.44 2.25 13.55
C ARG A 199 11.09 2.65 13.01
N ILE A 200 10.08 2.02 13.57
CA ILE A 200 8.68 2.33 13.36
C ILE A 200 8.03 2.39 14.74
N SER A 201 7.30 3.46 15.01
CA SER A 201 6.71 3.71 16.31
C SER A 201 5.22 3.93 16.19
N PHE A 202 4.48 3.30 17.11
CA PHE A 202 3.05 3.41 17.25
C PHE A 202 2.74 3.94 18.63
N MET A 203 1.80 4.87 18.73
CA MET A 203 1.22 5.26 20.00
C MET A 203 -0.21 4.71 20.08
N ILE A 204 -0.35 3.65 20.87
CA ILE A 204 -1.58 2.90 21.07
C ILE A 204 -2.00 3.07 22.52
N ASN A 205 -3.19 3.64 22.75
CA ASN A 205 -3.70 3.99 24.07
C ASN A 205 -2.78 4.98 24.83
N GLU A 206 -2.04 4.50 25.83
CA GLU A 206 -0.98 5.23 26.55
C GLU A 206 0.44 4.68 26.29
N TYR A 207 0.57 3.64 25.48
CA TYR A 207 1.84 2.97 25.24
C TYR A 207 2.43 3.40 23.90
N LYS A 208 3.71 3.79 23.93
CA LYS A 208 4.51 3.98 22.72
C LYS A 208 5.30 2.72 22.44
N PHE A 209 4.89 2.00 21.41
CA PHE A 209 5.61 0.85 20.87
C PHE A 209 6.65 1.34 19.86
N THR A 210 7.81 0.72 19.86
CA THR A 210 8.86 0.94 18.85
C THR A 210 9.34 -0.41 18.36
N PHE A 211 9.31 -0.61 17.06
CA PHE A 211 9.76 -1.83 16.39
C PHE A 211 10.95 -1.53 15.49
N ASN A 212 11.65 -2.59 15.11
CA ASN A 212 12.56 -2.61 13.98
C ASN A 212 11.74 -2.57 12.69
N LEU A 213 11.99 -1.58 11.84
CA LEU A 213 11.30 -1.46 10.55
C LEU A 213 11.55 -2.67 9.64
N LEU A 214 12.75 -3.27 9.68
CA LEU A 214 13.13 -4.32 8.73
C LEU A 214 12.74 -5.71 9.20
N THR A 215 12.76 -5.97 10.51
CA THR A 215 12.44 -7.30 11.08
C THR A 215 11.03 -7.38 11.67
N GLY A 216 10.35 -6.24 11.84
CA GLY A 216 9.06 -6.17 12.55
C GLY A 216 9.17 -6.39 14.05
N GLU A 217 10.36 -6.74 14.58
CA GLU A 217 10.53 -7.08 16.00
C GLU A 217 10.45 -5.86 16.89
N ILE A 218 9.84 -6.03 18.05
CA ILE A 218 9.75 -4.99 19.05
C ILE A 218 11.12 -4.64 19.65
N LYS A 219 11.41 -3.35 19.71
CA LYS A 219 12.60 -2.79 20.36
C LYS A 219 12.28 -2.24 21.74
N LYS A 220 11.13 -1.60 21.91
CA LYS A 220 10.78 -0.88 23.15
C LYS A 220 9.28 -0.66 23.31
N ILE A 221 8.80 -0.72 24.54
CA ILE A 221 7.47 -0.23 24.95
C ILE A 221 7.67 0.82 26.05
N PHE A 222 7.07 1.99 25.89
CA PHE A 222 7.12 3.06 26.87
C PHE A 222 5.71 3.43 27.33
N ASP A 223 5.47 3.40 28.64
CA ASP A 223 4.24 3.87 29.26
C ASP A 223 4.31 5.39 29.41
N THR A 224 3.52 6.11 28.62
CA THR A 224 3.52 7.58 28.61
C THR A 224 2.82 8.18 29.83
N LYS A 225 1.92 7.43 30.49
CA LYS A 225 1.26 7.89 31.73
C LYS A 225 2.21 7.79 32.92
N LYS A 226 2.98 6.68 33.00
CA LYS A 226 3.93 6.44 34.11
C LYS A 226 5.33 6.96 33.82
N MET A 227 5.58 7.46 32.61
CA MET A 227 6.88 7.99 32.17
C MET A 227 8.03 6.98 32.34
N LEU A 228 7.76 5.70 32.04
CA LEU A 228 8.74 4.62 32.22
C LEU A 228 8.74 3.62 31.06
N GLU A 229 9.90 3.00 30.85
CA GLU A 229 10.05 1.89 29.91
C GLU A 229 9.60 0.58 30.56
N ILE A 230 8.75 -0.16 29.85
CA ILE A 230 8.30 -1.48 30.30
C ILE A 230 9.38 -2.49 29.94
N LYS A 231 10.07 -2.99 30.96
CA LYS A 231 11.03 -4.09 30.80
C LYS A 231 10.28 -5.39 30.52
N ARG A 232 10.74 -6.12 29.52
CA ARG A 232 10.25 -7.47 29.19
C ARG A 232 11.21 -8.50 29.77
N SER A 233 10.64 -9.53 30.37
CA SER A 233 11.33 -10.76 30.78
C SER A 233 11.57 -11.67 29.58
#